data_AF-A0A840RAH1-F1
#
_entry.id   AF-A0A840RAH1-F1
#
_cell.length_a   1.000
_cell.length_b   1.000
_cell.length_c   1.000
_cell.angle_alpha   90.00
_cell.angle_beta   90.00
_cell.angle_gamma   90.00
#
_symmetry.space_group_name_H-M   'P 1'
#
loop_
_entity.id
_entity.type
_entity.pdbx_description
1 polymer ?
#
loop_
_entity_poly.entity_id
_entity_poly.type
_entity_poly.pdbx_seq_one_letter_code
_entity_poly.pdbx_strand_id
1 'polypeptide(L)'
;MSVSLIANYKQLSHVGLVGVIMTLQEGVTLMDEITRINLEHAEKALIATSIAFREAKDRVQLGEATDDEVWPLFDARKLAYAKWRAIADPLVAQGVPLSAEVLKILQEHRR
;
A
#
# COMPACT_ATOMS: atom_id res chain seq x y z
N MET A 1 44.01 45.46 -15.42
CA MET A 1 43.63 44.43 -14.43
C MET A 1 42.20 44.00 -14.74
N SER A 2 41.96 42.79 -15.22
CA SER A 2 40.60 42.26 -15.41
C SER A 2 40.63 40.75 -15.29
N VAL A 3 40.52 40.27 -14.05
CA VAL A 3 40.37 38.85 -13.72
C VAL A 3 39.15 38.75 -12.80
N SER A 4 37.94 38.81 -13.35
CA SER A 4 36.73 38.63 -12.52
C SER A 4 35.54 38.00 -13.25
N LEU A 5 35.65 37.57 -14.51
CA LEU A 5 34.51 37.01 -15.24
C LEU A 5 34.34 35.48 -15.16
N ILE A 6 35.26 34.74 -14.52
CA ILE A 6 35.22 33.26 -14.49
C ILE A 6 34.62 32.72 -13.18
N ALA A 7 34.48 33.53 -12.14
CA ALA A 7 33.99 33.05 -10.84
C ALA A 7 32.47 32.78 -10.80
N ASN A 8 31.68 33.34 -11.73
CA ASN A 8 30.22 33.32 -11.60
C ASN A 8 29.53 32.10 -12.26
N TYR A 9 30.20 31.42 -13.20
CA TYR A 9 29.59 30.28 -13.91
C TYR A 9 29.57 28.98 -13.08
N LYS A 10 30.49 28.83 -12.11
CA LYS A 10 30.56 27.65 -11.25
C LYS A 10 29.44 27.63 -10.21
N GLN A 11 29.05 28.80 -9.69
CA GLN A 11 28.04 28.91 -8.62
C GLN A 11 26.61 28.68 -9.16
N LEU A 12 26.30 29.16 -10.37
CA LEU A 12 25.01 28.93 -11.03
C LEU A 12 24.75 27.46 -11.39
N SER A 13 25.79 26.70 -11.73
CA SER A 13 25.66 25.26 -12.01
C SER A 13 25.32 24.43 -10.76
N HIS A 14 25.79 24.86 -9.58
CA HIS A 14 25.53 24.18 -8.31
C HIS A 14 24.11 24.44 -7.79
N VAL A 15 23.61 25.68 -7.92
CA VAL A 15 22.26 26.04 -7.43
C VAL A 15 21.17 25.36 -8.25
N GLY A 16 21.32 25.23 -9.57
CA GLY A 16 20.37 24.49 -10.42
C GLY A 16 20.34 22.99 -10.12
N LEU A 17 21.50 22.40 -9.83
CA LEU A 17 21.60 20.97 -9.48
C LEU A 17 21.03 20.68 -8.09
N VAL A 18 21.26 21.56 -7.11
CA VAL A 18 20.67 21.45 -5.76
C VAL A 18 19.16 21.63 -5.78
N GLY A 19 18.61 22.58 -6.54
CA GLY A 19 17.15 22.76 -6.68
C GLY A 19 16.46 21.58 -7.36
N VAL A 20 17.11 20.97 -8.36
CA VAL A 20 16.61 19.76 -9.02
C VAL A 20 16.74 18.52 -8.12
N ILE A 21 17.83 18.37 -7.37
CA ILE A 21 17.98 17.27 -6.41
C ILE A 21 16.95 17.38 -5.28
N MET A 22 16.69 18.58 -4.76
CA MET A 22 15.76 18.81 -3.66
C MET A 22 14.31 18.51 -4.05
N THR A 23 13.89 18.94 -5.25
CA THR A 23 12.54 18.62 -5.79
C THR A 23 12.38 17.13 -6.13
N LEU A 24 13.45 16.47 -6.57
CA LEU A 24 13.44 15.02 -6.80
C LEU A 24 13.39 14.24 -5.47
N GLN A 25 14.11 14.67 -4.42
CA GLN A 25 14.04 14.03 -3.10
C GLN A 25 12.65 14.15 -2.48
N GLU A 26 12.00 15.32 -2.57
CA GLU A 26 10.63 15.51 -2.08
C GLU A 26 9.61 14.65 -2.85
N GLY A 27 9.79 14.51 -4.17
CA GLY A 27 8.94 13.65 -5.00
C GLY A 27 9.07 12.15 -4.69
N VAL A 28 10.27 11.68 -4.36
CA VAL A 28 10.52 10.29 -3.95
C VAL A 28 9.92 10.01 -2.57
N THR A 29 10.10 10.91 -1.60
CA THR A 29 9.53 10.73 -0.25
C THR A 29 8.00 10.76 -0.25
N LEU A 30 7.38 11.61 -1.07
CA LEU A 30 5.92 11.64 -1.23
C LEU A 30 5.36 10.38 -1.88
N MET A 31 6.07 9.82 -2.88
CA MET A 31 5.67 8.59 -3.55
C MET A 31 5.67 7.39 -2.59
N ASP A 32 6.68 7.31 -1.72
CA ASP A 32 6.77 6.28 -0.69
C ASP A 32 5.67 6.41 0.36
N GLU A 33 5.33 7.63 0.76
CA GLU A 33 4.26 7.89 1.72
C GLU A 33 2.86 7.56 1.18
N ILE A 34 2.57 7.94 -0.07
CA ILE A 34 1.31 7.58 -0.75
C ILE A 34 1.18 6.06 -0.86
N THR A 35 2.26 5.38 -1.21
CA THR A 35 2.28 3.92 -1.35
C THR A 35 2.03 3.23 -0.02
N ARG A 36 2.63 3.72 1.07
CA ARG A 36 2.39 3.24 2.43
C ARG A 36 0.94 3.44 2.87
N ILE A 37 0.36 4.63 2.65
CA ILE A 37 -1.04 4.91 2.99
C ILE A 37 -1.99 4.01 2.19
N ASN A 38 -1.72 3.81 0.90
CA ASN A 38 -2.52 2.92 0.06
C ASN A 38 -2.45 1.47 0.51
N LEU A 39 -1.25 0.99 0.93
CA LEU A 39 -1.10 -0.33 1.53
C LEU A 39 -1.93 -0.43 2.81
N GLU A 40 -1.80 0.50 3.75
CA GLU A 40 -2.56 0.49 5.01
C GLU A 40 -4.08 0.48 4.78
N HIS A 41 -4.59 1.28 3.84
CA HIS A 41 -6.00 1.26 3.50
C HIS A 41 -6.44 -0.08 2.89
N ALA A 42 -5.62 -0.65 2.01
CA ALA A 42 -5.92 -1.94 1.41
C ALA A 42 -5.88 -3.09 2.43
N GLU A 43 -4.95 -3.06 3.38
CA GLU A 43 -4.89 -4.01 4.50
C GLU A 43 -6.14 -3.90 5.38
N LYS A 44 -6.51 -2.68 5.79
CA LYS A 44 -7.74 -2.45 6.57
C LYS A 44 -8.99 -2.97 5.85
N ALA A 45 -9.10 -2.75 4.54
CA ALA A 45 -10.21 -3.24 3.73
C ALA A 45 -10.24 -4.79 3.66
N LEU A 46 -9.09 -5.43 3.50
CA LEU A 46 -8.97 -6.89 3.48
C LEU A 46 -9.34 -7.50 4.85
N ILE A 47 -8.87 -6.90 5.94
CA ILE A 47 -9.18 -7.34 7.31
C ILE A 47 -10.67 -7.21 7.58
N ALA A 48 -11.27 -6.04 7.32
CA ALA A 48 -12.68 -5.79 7.57
C ALA A 48 -13.58 -6.75 6.77
N THR A 49 -13.31 -6.93 5.49
CA THR A 49 -14.09 -7.87 4.64
C THR A 49 -13.89 -9.33 5.05
N SER A 50 -12.71 -9.71 5.55
CA SER A 50 -12.46 -11.07 6.05
C SER A 50 -13.16 -11.34 7.38
N ILE A 51 -13.24 -10.35 8.28
CA ILE A 51 -14.02 -10.43 9.52
C ILE A 51 -15.50 -10.58 9.21
N ALA A 52 -16.05 -9.69 8.38
CA ALA A 52 -17.47 -9.73 8.00
C ALA A 52 -17.87 -11.07 7.35
N PHE A 53 -17.02 -11.60 6.46
CA PHE A 53 -17.23 -12.93 5.87
C PHE A 53 -17.25 -14.05 6.92
N ARG A 54 -16.34 -13.99 7.91
CA ARG A 54 -16.31 -15.00 8.99
C ARG A 54 -17.56 -14.91 9.86
N GLU A 55 -17.93 -13.72 10.30
CA GLU A 55 -19.12 -13.49 11.11
C GLU A 55 -20.38 -13.97 10.40
N ALA A 56 -20.52 -13.70 9.09
CA ALA A 56 -21.64 -14.20 8.31
C ALA A 56 -21.64 -15.73 8.22
N LYS A 57 -20.48 -16.37 8.00
CA LYS A 57 -20.37 -17.83 7.99
C LYS A 57 -20.73 -18.44 9.35
N ASP A 58 -20.29 -17.82 10.43
CA ASP A 58 -20.58 -18.28 11.79
C ASP A 58 -22.09 -18.16 12.09
N ARG A 59 -22.75 -17.07 11.65
CA ARG A 59 -24.21 -16.93 11.73
C ARG A 59 -24.97 -18.00 10.93
N VAL A 60 -24.50 -18.36 9.73
CA VAL A 60 -25.09 -19.47 8.96
C VAL A 60 -24.95 -20.80 9.72
N GLN A 61 -23.78 -21.05 10.32
CA GLN A 61 -23.56 -22.27 11.12
C GLN A 61 -24.47 -22.35 12.35
N LEU A 62 -24.83 -21.21 12.92
CA LEU A 62 -25.79 -21.10 14.02
C LEU A 62 -27.26 -21.18 13.58
N GLY A 63 -27.53 -21.17 12.27
CA GLY A 63 -28.89 -21.13 11.71
C GLY A 63 -29.56 -19.76 11.78
N GLU A 64 -28.78 -18.70 11.98
CA GLU A 64 -29.24 -17.30 12.14
C GLU A 64 -29.16 -16.48 10.84
N ALA A 65 -28.65 -17.07 9.77
CA ALA A 65 -28.49 -16.47 8.45
C ALA A 65 -28.54 -17.56 7.37
N THR A 66 -28.61 -17.14 6.10
CA THR A 66 -28.57 -18.03 4.94
C THR A 66 -27.30 -17.82 4.11
N ASP A 67 -26.95 -18.80 3.27
CA ASP A 67 -25.78 -18.70 2.37
C ASP A 67 -25.89 -17.51 1.39
N ASP A 68 -27.11 -17.06 1.08
CA ASP A 68 -27.35 -15.88 0.26
C ASP A 68 -26.79 -14.59 0.89
N GLU A 69 -26.68 -14.52 2.21
CA GLU A 69 -26.03 -13.41 2.92
C GLU A 69 -24.49 -13.51 2.88
N VAL A 70 -23.94 -14.69 2.63
CA VAL A 70 -22.48 -14.96 2.62
C VAL A 70 -21.87 -14.67 1.26
N TRP A 71 -22.57 -14.97 0.17
CA TRP A 71 -22.04 -14.82 -1.20
C TRP A 71 -21.53 -13.41 -1.52
N PRO A 72 -22.28 -12.32 -1.24
CA PRO A 72 -21.79 -10.97 -1.51
C PRO A 72 -20.53 -10.62 -0.70
N LEU A 73 -20.42 -11.13 0.53
CA LEU A 73 -19.26 -10.91 1.40
C LEU A 73 -18.04 -11.69 0.93
N PHE A 74 -18.24 -12.88 0.37
CA PHE A 74 -17.17 -13.64 -0.26
C PHE A 74 -16.59 -12.90 -1.47
N ASP A 75 -17.44 -12.34 -2.33
CA ASP A 75 -17.00 -11.57 -3.49
C ASP A 75 -16.33 -10.25 -3.08
N ALA A 76 -16.87 -9.55 -2.08
CA ALA A 76 -16.24 -8.37 -1.50
C ALA A 76 -14.84 -8.68 -0.94
N ARG A 77 -14.69 -9.81 -0.24
CA ARG A 77 -13.41 -10.28 0.29
C ARG A 77 -12.42 -10.61 -0.84
N LYS A 78 -12.86 -11.29 -1.91
CA LYS A 78 -12.02 -11.55 -3.09
C LYS A 78 -11.53 -10.26 -3.74
N LEU A 79 -12.42 -9.27 -3.90
CA LEU A 79 -12.07 -7.98 -4.48
C LEU A 79 -11.07 -7.23 -3.60
N ALA A 80 -11.27 -7.22 -2.27
CA ALA A 80 -10.35 -6.61 -1.32
C ALA A 80 -8.97 -7.29 -1.37
N TYR A 81 -8.93 -8.62 -1.45
CA TYR A 81 -7.69 -9.39 -1.61
C TYR A 81 -6.96 -9.03 -2.90
N ALA A 82 -7.66 -8.97 -4.04
CA ALA A 82 -7.07 -8.61 -5.33
C ALA A 82 -6.47 -7.18 -5.31
N LYS A 83 -7.18 -6.21 -4.72
CA LYS A 83 -6.70 -4.83 -4.57
C LYS A 83 -5.48 -4.73 -3.66
N TRP A 84 -5.54 -5.39 -2.50
CA TRP A 84 -4.41 -5.45 -1.57
C TRP A 84 -3.19 -6.08 -2.24
N ARG A 85 -3.37 -7.21 -2.93
CA ARG A 85 -2.28 -7.92 -3.59
C ARG A 85 -1.58 -7.07 -4.66
N ALA A 86 -2.34 -6.33 -5.46
CA ALA A 86 -1.77 -5.44 -6.48
C ALA A 86 -0.83 -4.37 -5.90
N ILE A 87 -1.04 -3.96 -4.65
CA ILE A 87 -0.21 -2.98 -3.94
C ILE A 87 0.90 -3.68 -3.15
N ALA A 88 0.59 -4.81 -2.52
CA ALA A 88 1.50 -5.52 -1.63
C ALA A 88 2.59 -6.30 -2.38
N ASP A 89 2.28 -6.96 -3.50
CA ASP A 89 3.25 -7.77 -4.27
C ASP A 89 4.56 -7.00 -4.61
N PRO A 90 4.52 -5.76 -5.16
CA PRO A 90 5.75 -5.01 -5.43
C PRO A 90 6.48 -4.57 -4.15
N LEU A 91 5.78 -4.38 -3.03
CA LEU A 91 6.38 -3.97 -1.75
C LEU A 91 7.06 -5.15 -1.04
N VAL A 92 6.44 -6.32 -1.08
CA VAL A 92 7.04 -7.56 -0.58
C VAL A 92 8.30 -7.92 -1.37
N ALA A 93 8.29 -7.71 -2.70
CA ALA A 93 9.48 -7.88 -3.53
C ALA A 93 10.64 -6.94 -3.13
N GLN A 94 10.32 -5.80 -2.52
CA GLN A 94 11.27 -4.83 -1.97
C GLN A 94 11.64 -5.09 -0.50
N GLY A 95 11.11 -6.16 0.11
CA GLY A 95 11.38 -6.53 1.50
C GLY A 95 10.54 -5.79 2.54
N VAL A 96 9.49 -5.07 2.14
CA VAL A 96 8.57 -4.43 3.08
C VAL A 96 7.75 -5.52 3.78
N PRO A 97 7.75 -5.57 5.13
CA PRO A 97 7.00 -6.57 5.87
C PRO A 97 5.49 -6.27 5.80
N LEU A 98 4.70 -7.33 5.68
CA LEU A 98 3.23 -7.28 5.79
C LEU A 98 2.80 -7.28 7.25
N SER A 99 1.60 -6.76 7.54
CA SER A 99 1.03 -6.85 8.89
C SER A 99 0.72 -8.29 9.30
N ALA A 100 0.82 -8.56 10.61
CA ALA A 100 0.60 -9.89 11.18
C ALA A 100 -0.84 -10.40 10.93
N GLU A 101 -1.83 -9.51 11.00
CA GLU A 101 -3.22 -9.77 10.70
C GLU A 101 -3.42 -10.24 9.26
N VAL A 102 -2.78 -9.58 8.30
CA VAL A 102 -2.83 -9.97 6.88
C VAL A 102 -2.16 -11.33 6.70
N LEU A 103 -0.99 -11.56 7.31
CA LEU A 103 -0.33 -12.87 7.26
C LEU A 103 -1.23 -13.99 7.78
N LYS A 104 -1.99 -13.75 8.86
CA LYS A 104 -2.96 -14.71 9.38
C LYS A 104 -4.07 -15.01 8.38
N ILE A 105 -4.65 -13.98 7.75
CA ILE A 105 -5.68 -14.13 6.70
C ILE A 105 -5.13 -14.95 5.52
N LEU A 106 -3.89 -14.73 5.11
CA LEU A 106 -3.24 -15.48 4.02
C LEU A 106 -3.03 -16.95 4.39
N GLN A 107 -2.64 -17.24 5.63
CA GLN A 107 -2.46 -18.62 6.11
C GLN A 107 -3.78 -19.38 6.13
N GLU A 108 -4.86 -18.71 6.53
CA GLU A 108 -6.22 -19.29 6.51
C GLU A 108 -6.70 -19.60 5.09
N HIS A 109 -6.26 -18.83 4.08
CA HIS A 109 -6.66 -19.07 2.69
C HIS A 109 -5.93 -20.24 2.02
N ARG A 110 -4.82 -20.72 2.60
CA ARG A 110 -4.05 -21.89 2.09
C ARG A 110 -4.54 -23.23 2.64
N ARG A 111 -5.46 -23.23 3.60
CA ARG A 111 -6.05 -24.44 4.19
C ARG A 111 -7.40 -24.73 3.57
#